data_AF-A0A7D7VEA2-F1
#
_entry.id   AF-A0A7D7VEA2-F1
#
_cell.length_a   1.000
_cell.length_b   1.000
_cell.length_c   1.000
_cell.angle_alpha   90.00
_cell.angle_beta   90.00
_cell.angle_gamma   90.00
#
_symmetry.space_group_name_H-M   'P 1'
#
loop_
_entity.id
_entity.type
_entity.pdbx_description
1 polymer ?
#
loop_
_entity_poly.entity_id
_entity_poly.type
_entity_poly.pdbx_seq_one_letter_code
_entity_poly.pdbx_strand_id
1 'polypeptide(L)'
;MGMIGQILGVIFGSQRNVIRDTVEVFRPNAEAEAVRDAELAASVLAQFASEFSHPRRGVFDRFMDGLNRLPRPMLALGTLGLFAAAMTDPVWFAQRMQGVALVPEPLWWLMGAIVSFYFGARHQSKSQEFQKGIADVLANTPLVASNIAALGQLKATVSGDEDANADNPALEEWRRKHGK
;
A
#
# COMPACT_ATOMS: atom_id res chain seq x y z
N MET A 1 55.72 -44.70 -20.15
CA MET A 1 55.30 -43.32 -19.83
C MET A 1 54.98 -42.60 -21.13
N GLY A 2 53.78 -42.84 -21.67
CA GLY A 2 53.48 -42.53 -23.08
C GLY A 2 52.99 -41.11 -23.30
N MET A 3 53.80 -40.29 -23.97
CA MET A 3 53.40 -38.95 -24.46
C MET A 3 52.21 -38.98 -25.43
N ILE A 4 51.91 -40.14 -26.02
CA ILE A 4 50.74 -40.34 -26.90
C ILE A 4 49.42 -40.26 -26.12
N GLY A 5 49.40 -40.64 -24.84
CA GLY A 5 48.20 -40.52 -23.99
C GLY A 5 47.84 -39.07 -23.64
N GLN A 6 48.85 -38.19 -23.49
CA GLN A 6 48.64 -36.78 -23.21
C GLN A 6 48.15 -36.01 -24.45
N ILE A 7 48.63 -36.35 -25.64
CA ILE A 7 48.21 -35.70 -26.88
C ILE A 7 46.76 -36.08 -27.25
N LEU A 8 46.38 -37.36 -27.09
CA LEU A 8 44.96 -37.75 -27.25
C LEU A 8 44.06 -37.15 -26.14
N GLY A 9 44.56 -36.99 -24.92
CA GLY A 9 43.84 -36.34 -23.83
C GLY A 9 43.55 -34.85 -24.09
N VAL A 10 44.46 -34.13 -24.75
CA VAL A 10 44.28 -32.71 -25.09
C VAL A 10 43.30 -32.53 -26.27
N ILE A 11 43.30 -33.44 -27.23
CA ILE A 11 42.43 -33.36 -28.41
C ILE A 11 41.00 -33.82 -28.10
N PHE A 12 40.82 -34.84 -27.26
CA PHE A 12 39.52 -35.43 -26.98
C PHE A 12 38.93 -35.08 -25.60
N GLY A 13 39.73 -34.57 -24.66
CA GLY A 13 39.28 -34.24 -23.29
C GLY A 13 38.41 -32.98 -23.18
N SER A 14 38.38 -32.15 -24.22
CA SER A 14 37.63 -30.88 -24.23
C SER A 14 36.22 -30.99 -24.88
N GLN A 15 35.85 -32.13 -25.47
CA GLN A 15 34.59 -32.24 -26.23
C GLN A 15 33.32 -32.44 -25.38
N ARG A 16 33.44 -32.74 -24.09
CA ARG A 16 32.26 -32.98 -23.25
C ARG A 16 31.46 -31.70 -22.96
N ASN A 17 32.11 -30.54 -23.00
CA ASN A 17 31.47 -29.23 -22.83
C ASN A 17 30.89 -28.71 -24.16
N VAL A 18 31.59 -28.91 -25.27
CA VAL A 18 31.20 -28.38 -26.59
C VAL A 18 29.94 -29.05 -27.15
N ILE A 19 29.70 -30.32 -26.85
CA ILE A 19 28.46 -31.00 -27.26
C ILE A 19 27.25 -30.48 -26.48
N ARG A 20 27.42 -30.10 -25.21
CA ARG A 20 26.37 -29.43 -24.42
C ARG A 20 26.04 -28.06 -25.02
N ASP A 21 27.08 -27.28 -25.32
CA ASP A 21 26.94 -25.95 -25.94
C ASP A 21 26.33 -26.00 -27.35
N THR A 22 26.54 -27.09 -28.11
CA THR A 22 25.99 -27.24 -29.48
C THR A 22 24.56 -27.80 -29.49
N VAL A 23 24.16 -28.60 -28.50
CA VAL A 23 22.77 -29.12 -28.41
C VAL A 23 21.81 -28.05 -27.89
N GLU A 24 22.26 -27.13 -27.05
CA GLU A 24 21.48 -25.95 -26.63
C GLU A 24 21.17 -24.98 -27.81
N VAL A 25 21.91 -25.08 -28.94
CA VAL A 25 21.66 -24.29 -30.16
C VAL A 25 20.51 -24.88 -31.00
N PHE A 26 20.19 -26.16 -30.89
CA PHE A 26 19.14 -26.83 -31.68
C PHE A 26 17.87 -27.18 -30.90
N ARG A 27 17.90 -27.09 -29.56
CA ARG A 27 16.73 -27.28 -28.73
C ARG A 27 16.72 -26.22 -27.62
N PRO A 28 15.72 -25.32 -27.59
CA PRO A 28 15.63 -24.32 -26.53
C PRO A 28 15.64 -25.04 -25.17
N ASN A 29 16.52 -24.57 -24.29
CA ASN A 29 16.67 -25.11 -22.96
C ASN A 29 15.40 -24.76 -22.17
N ALA A 30 14.52 -25.75 -21.96
CA ALA A 30 13.19 -25.57 -21.40
C ALA A 30 13.22 -24.86 -20.03
N GLU A 31 14.30 -25.06 -19.26
CA GLU A 31 14.54 -24.35 -17.99
C GLU A 31 14.80 -22.85 -18.22
N ALA A 32 15.62 -22.49 -19.20
CA ALA A 32 15.94 -21.10 -19.53
C ALA A 32 14.75 -20.37 -20.16
N GLU A 33 13.89 -21.08 -20.89
CA GLU A 33 12.61 -20.58 -21.38
C GLU A 33 11.63 -20.33 -20.23
N ALA A 34 11.47 -21.31 -19.31
CA ALA A 34 10.63 -21.15 -18.13
C ALA A 34 11.08 -20.00 -17.20
N VAL A 35 12.38 -19.79 -17.04
CA VAL A 35 12.92 -18.65 -16.26
C VAL A 35 12.57 -17.32 -16.92
N ARG A 36 12.73 -17.21 -18.24
CA ARG A 36 12.37 -15.99 -18.99
C ARG A 36 10.88 -15.72 -18.95
N ASP A 37 10.05 -16.75 -19.05
CA ASP A 37 8.60 -16.63 -18.94
C ASP A 37 8.18 -16.20 -17.52
N ALA A 38 8.81 -16.73 -16.49
CA ALA A 38 8.56 -16.31 -15.11
C ALA A 38 8.98 -14.84 -14.87
N GLU A 39 10.10 -14.42 -15.45
CA GLU A 39 10.60 -13.04 -15.37
C GLU A 39 9.70 -12.06 -16.15
N LEU A 40 9.21 -12.47 -17.33
CA LEU A 40 8.17 -11.75 -18.06
C LEU A 40 6.87 -11.65 -17.26
N ALA A 41 6.40 -12.75 -16.68
CA ALA A 41 5.19 -12.74 -15.85
C ALA A 41 5.36 -11.83 -14.62
N ALA A 42 6.50 -11.88 -13.94
CA ALA A 42 6.79 -11.04 -12.79
C ALA A 42 6.86 -9.55 -13.15
N SER A 43 7.52 -9.20 -14.27
CA SER A 43 7.62 -7.82 -14.75
C SER A 43 6.26 -7.26 -15.19
N VAL A 44 5.44 -8.07 -15.90
CA VAL A 44 4.07 -7.71 -16.26
C VAL A 44 3.22 -7.48 -15.02
N LEU A 45 3.29 -8.37 -14.02
CA LEU A 45 2.56 -8.19 -12.76
C LEU A 45 3.02 -6.96 -11.98
N ALA A 46 4.32 -6.68 -11.94
CA ALA A 46 4.87 -5.49 -11.29
C ALA A 46 4.42 -4.21 -11.98
N GLN A 47 4.44 -4.18 -13.33
CA GLN A 47 3.93 -3.05 -14.09
C GLN A 47 2.42 -2.86 -13.88
N PHE A 48 1.65 -3.95 -13.95
CA PHE A 48 0.20 -3.93 -13.70
C PHE A 48 -0.10 -3.40 -12.28
N ALA A 49 0.61 -3.89 -11.25
CA ALA A 49 0.48 -3.38 -9.89
C ALA A 49 0.82 -1.88 -9.81
N SER A 50 1.87 -1.43 -10.50
CA SER A 50 2.26 -0.01 -10.53
C SER A 50 1.20 0.89 -11.15
N GLU A 51 0.55 0.46 -12.23
CA GLU A 51 -0.48 1.23 -12.94
C GLU A 51 -1.80 1.28 -12.17
N PHE A 52 -2.19 0.19 -11.49
CA PHE A 52 -3.45 0.13 -10.73
C PHE A 52 -3.31 0.60 -9.27
N SER A 53 -2.10 0.78 -8.75
CA SER A 53 -1.85 1.27 -7.38
C SER A 53 -2.38 2.69 -7.13
N HIS A 54 -2.56 3.50 -8.18
CA HIS A 54 -3.01 4.87 -8.07
C HIS A 54 -4.41 5.03 -8.70
N PRO A 55 -5.50 4.75 -7.96
CA PRO A 55 -6.83 5.12 -8.40
C PRO A 55 -6.88 6.65 -8.54
N ARG A 56 -6.79 7.15 -9.77
CA ARG A 56 -6.96 8.56 -10.11
C ARG A 56 -8.42 8.95 -9.88
N ARG A 57 -8.78 9.22 -8.63
CA ARG A 57 -10.11 9.72 -8.27
C ARG A 57 -10.33 11.06 -8.97
N GLY A 58 -11.37 11.13 -9.78
CA GLY A 58 -11.70 12.33 -10.52
C GLY A 58 -12.02 13.51 -9.59
N VAL A 59 -11.99 14.73 -10.15
CA VAL A 59 -12.56 15.91 -9.46
C VAL A 59 -14.06 15.71 -9.18
N PHE A 60 -14.78 15.07 -10.09
CA PHE A 60 -16.19 14.71 -9.90
C PHE A 60 -16.38 13.74 -8.73
N ASP A 61 -15.57 12.68 -8.64
CA ASP A 61 -15.64 11.72 -7.53
C ASP A 61 -15.40 12.40 -6.18
N ARG A 62 -14.40 13.30 -6.12
CA ARG A 62 -14.11 14.08 -4.90
C ARG A 62 -15.25 15.03 -4.52
N PHE A 63 -15.90 15.65 -5.50
CA PHE A 63 -17.08 16.48 -5.26
C PHE A 63 -18.25 15.66 -4.73
N MET A 64 -18.58 14.53 -5.38
CA MET A 64 -19.66 13.63 -4.96
C MET A 64 -19.37 13.01 -3.59
N ASP A 65 -18.11 12.67 -3.29
CA ASP A 65 -17.69 12.23 -1.96
C ASP A 65 -17.84 13.34 -0.91
N GLY A 66 -17.54 14.59 -1.27
CA GLY A 66 -17.79 15.75 -0.43
C GLY A 66 -19.28 15.89 -0.11
N LEU A 67 -20.12 15.89 -1.14
CA LEU A 67 -21.58 16.00 -1.03
C LEU A 67 -22.16 14.89 -0.15
N ASN A 68 -21.72 13.64 -0.32
CA ASN A 68 -22.13 12.51 0.51
C ASN A 68 -21.61 12.56 1.96
N ARG A 69 -20.63 13.42 2.27
CA ARG A 69 -20.09 13.64 3.62
C ARG A 69 -20.72 14.82 4.34
N LEU A 70 -21.37 15.74 3.61
CA LEU A 70 -22.09 16.88 4.19
C LEU A 70 -23.20 16.54 5.19
N PRO A 71 -23.91 15.39 5.13
CA PRO A 71 -24.99 15.11 6.08
C PRO A 71 -24.54 15.19 7.54
N ARG A 72 -23.35 14.70 7.88
CA ARG A 72 -22.83 14.73 9.26
C ARG A 72 -22.59 16.17 9.76
N PRO A 73 -21.83 17.03 9.06
CA PRO A 73 -21.72 18.46 9.39
C PRO A 73 -23.07 19.17 9.44
N MET A 74 -23.96 18.90 8.48
CA MET A 74 -25.27 19.56 8.41
C MET A 74 -26.16 19.21 9.61
N LEU A 75 -26.11 17.98 10.12
CA LEU A 75 -26.82 17.61 11.33
C LEU A 75 -26.27 18.36 12.55
N ALA A 76 -24.94 18.45 12.70
CA ALA A 76 -24.33 19.15 13.82
C ALA A 76 -24.59 20.67 13.77
N LEU A 77 -24.43 21.30 12.60
CA LEU A 77 -24.71 22.72 12.42
C LEU A 77 -26.22 23.00 12.51
N GLY A 78 -27.06 22.08 12.05
CA GLY A 78 -28.51 22.18 12.13
C GLY A 78 -29.01 22.14 13.57
N THR A 79 -28.47 21.28 14.43
CA THR A 79 -28.83 21.26 15.85
C THR A 79 -28.37 22.52 16.58
N LEU A 80 -27.14 22.97 16.33
CA LEU A 80 -26.64 24.24 16.86
C LEU A 80 -27.51 25.43 16.40
N GLY A 81 -27.89 25.45 15.13
CA GLY A 81 -28.80 26.45 14.56
C GLY A 81 -30.20 26.40 15.18
N LEU A 82 -30.71 25.21 15.51
CA LEU A 82 -31.98 25.04 16.20
C LEU A 82 -31.94 25.68 17.61
N PHE A 83 -30.86 25.45 18.35
CA PHE A 83 -30.66 26.06 19.67
C PHE A 83 -30.53 27.58 19.58
N ALA A 84 -29.77 28.08 18.59
CA ALA A 84 -29.66 29.51 18.35
C ALA A 84 -31.03 30.13 18.01
N ALA A 85 -31.81 29.49 17.11
CA ALA A 85 -33.14 29.95 16.73
C ALA A 85 -34.11 30.02 17.93
N ALA A 86 -34.04 29.04 18.83
CA ALA A 86 -34.83 29.04 20.06
C ALA A 86 -34.47 30.21 21.00
N MET A 87 -33.21 30.66 21.01
CA MET A 87 -32.77 31.81 21.82
C MET A 87 -33.08 33.16 21.14
N THR A 88 -33.00 33.24 19.81
CA THR A 88 -33.22 34.50 19.09
C THR A 88 -34.70 34.83 18.89
N ASP A 89 -35.55 33.84 18.59
CA ASP A 89 -36.99 34.01 18.43
C ASP A 89 -37.76 32.79 18.97
N PRO A 90 -38.08 32.77 20.28
CA PRO A 90 -38.72 31.63 20.91
C PRO A 90 -40.16 31.40 20.43
N VAL A 91 -40.88 32.45 20.01
CA VAL A 91 -42.27 32.32 19.55
C VAL A 91 -42.30 31.67 18.17
N TRP A 92 -41.43 32.10 17.26
CA TRP A 92 -41.29 31.48 15.95
C TRP A 92 -40.88 30.02 16.06
N PHE A 93 -39.93 29.71 16.96
CA PHE A 93 -39.50 28.34 17.22
C PHE A 93 -40.65 27.46 17.74
N ALA A 94 -41.39 27.93 18.75
CA ALA A 94 -42.50 27.18 19.33
C ALA A 94 -43.60 26.87 18.31
N GLN A 95 -43.92 27.81 17.40
CA GLN A 95 -44.87 27.58 16.31
C GLN A 95 -44.44 26.45 15.37
N ARG A 96 -43.13 26.33 15.04
CA ARG A 96 -42.63 25.20 14.24
C ARG A 96 -42.68 23.88 15.01
N MET A 97 -42.37 23.91 16.30
CA MET A 97 -42.42 22.70 17.15
C MET A 97 -43.84 22.14 17.29
N GLN A 98 -44.87 23.00 17.29
CA GLN A 98 -46.26 22.52 17.21
C GLN A 98 -46.54 21.74 15.93
N GLY A 99 -46.03 22.20 14.78
CA GLY A 99 -46.14 21.46 13.52
C GLY A 99 -45.44 20.10 13.57
N VAL A 100 -44.24 20.04 14.18
CA VAL A 100 -43.49 18.78 14.36
C VAL A 100 -44.22 17.81 15.28
N ALA A 101 -44.87 18.31 16.34
CA ALA A 101 -45.65 17.49 17.26
C ALA A 101 -46.88 16.83 16.62
N LEU A 102 -47.40 17.42 15.54
CA LEU A 102 -48.53 16.87 14.77
C LEU A 102 -48.11 15.82 13.75
N VAL A 103 -46.80 15.61 13.53
CA VAL A 103 -46.30 14.61 12.57
C VAL A 103 -46.63 13.20 13.10
N PRO A 104 -47.38 12.39 12.35
CA PRO A 104 -47.72 11.02 12.76
C PRO A 104 -46.48 10.16 13.01
N GLU A 105 -46.55 9.30 14.03
CA GLU A 105 -45.49 8.35 14.39
C GLU A 105 -45.00 7.50 13.19
N PRO A 106 -45.87 6.98 12.29
CA PRO A 106 -45.40 6.22 11.13
C PRO A 106 -44.47 6.98 10.18
N LEU A 107 -44.58 8.31 10.09
CA LEU A 107 -43.69 9.10 9.25
C LEU A 107 -42.27 9.20 9.83
N TRP A 108 -42.15 9.19 11.16
CA TRP A 108 -40.85 9.10 11.82
C TRP A 108 -40.17 7.77 11.53
N TRP A 109 -40.92 6.67 11.59
CA TRP A 109 -40.43 5.35 11.21
C TRP A 109 -40.01 5.29 9.74
N LEU A 110 -40.81 5.86 8.83
CA LEU A 110 -40.50 5.91 7.41
C LEU A 110 -39.22 6.72 7.14
N MET A 111 -39.07 7.90 7.76
CA MET A 111 -37.86 8.71 7.63
C MET A 111 -36.64 7.95 8.15
N GLY A 112 -36.74 7.32 9.32
CA GLY A 112 -35.69 6.47 9.88
C GLY A 112 -35.31 5.32 8.95
N ALA A 113 -36.28 4.65 8.35
CA ALA A 113 -36.07 3.57 7.40
C ALA A 113 -35.36 4.03 6.11
N ILE A 114 -35.79 5.15 5.51
CA ILE A 114 -35.17 5.69 4.28
C ILE A 114 -33.73 6.12 4.54
N VAL A 115 -33.47 6.84 5.64
CA VAL A 115 -32.13 7.28 6.03
C VAL A 115 -31.24 6.07 6.33
N SER A 116 -31.76 5.09 7.08
CA SER A 116 -31.02 3.86 7.40
C SER A 116 -30.71 3.04 6.16
N PHE A 117 -31.63 2.97 5.19
CA PHE A 117 -31.38 2.29 3.92
C PHE A 117 -30.29 3.00 3.10
N TYR A 118 -30.41 4.33 2.93
CA TYR A 118 -29.47 5.14 2.16
C TYR A 118 -28.04 5.07 2.73
N PHE A 119 -27.89 5.24 4.05
CA PHE A 119 -26.57 5.22 4.69
C PHE A 119 -26.09 3.82 5.07
N GLY A 120 -26.99 2.88 5.39
CA GLY A 120 -26.66 1.51 5.78
C GLY A 120 -26.04 0.71 4.64
N ALA A 121 -26.55 0.85 3.41
CA ALA A 121 -25.99 0.18 2.23
C ALA A 121 -24.55 0.64 1.93
N ARG A 122 -24.24 1.94 2.14
CA ARG A 122 -22.90 2.50 1.88
C ARG A 122 -21.89 2.21 3.00
N HIS A 123 -22.35 1.92 4.22
CA HIS A 123 -21.46 1.47 5.29
C HIS A 123 -20.93 0.04 5.06
N GLN A 124 -21.70 -0.83 4.39
CA GLN A 124 -21.26 -2.18 4.05
C GLN A 124 -20.10 -2.19 3.04
N SER A 125 -20.11 -1.30 2.03
CA SER A 125 -19.04 -1.26 1.03
C SER A 125 -17.69 -0.84 1.63
N LYS A 126 -17.70 0.04 2.63
CA LYS A 126 -16.49 0.49 3.33
C LYS A 126 -15.88 -0.58 4.23
N SER A 127 -16.71 -1.44 4.84
CA SER A 127 -16.22 -2.61 5.58
C SER A 127 -15.53 -3.62 4.65
N GLN A 128 -15.99 -3.77 3.40
CA GLN A 128 -15.31 -4.61 2.41
C GLN A 128 -13.97 -4.03 1.96
N GLU A 129 -13.86 -2.72 1.79
CA GLU A 129 -12.57 -2.04 1.52
C GLU A 129 -11.57 -2.22 2.67
N PHE A 130 -12.06 -2.16 3.92
CA PHE A 130 -11.23 -2.40 5.10
C PHE A 130 -10.74 -3.86 5.17
N GLN A 131 -11.61 -4.83 4.88
CA GLN A 131 -11.23 -6.24 4.80
C GLN A 131 -10.20 -6.50 3.69
N LYS A 132 -10.37 -5.88 2.51
CA LYS A 132 -9.37 -5.94 1.43
C LYS A 132 -8.03 -5.33 1.86
N GLY A 133 -8.04 -4.18 2.52
CA GLY A 133 -6.82 -3.55 3.05
C GLY A 133 -6.10 -4.42 4.08
N ILE A 134 -6.84 -5.12 4.96
CA ILE A 134 -6.24 -6.10 5.89
C ILE A 134 -5.63 -7.27 5.12
N ALA A 135 -6.31 -7.80 4.10
CA ALA A 135 -5.79 -8.88 3.27
C ALA A 135 -4.49 -8.47 2.56
N ASP A 136 -4.44 -7.26 2.00
CA ASP A 136 -3.23 -6.74 1.34
C ASP A 136 -2.07 -6.54 2.32
N VAL A 137 -2.34 -6.06 3.55
CA VAL A 137 -1.32 -5.93 4.59
C VAL A 137 -0.79 -7.30 5.00
N LEU A 138 -1.67 -8.29 5.21
CA LEU A 138 -1.28 -9.65 5.56
C LEU A 138 -0.47 -10.32 4.43
N ALA A 139 -0.86 -10.11 3.18
CA ALA A 139 -0.14 -10.65 2.02
C ALA A 139 1.29 -10.06 1.89
N ASN A 140 1.47 -8.78 2.24
CA ASN A 140 2.76 -8.10 2.15
C ASN A 140 3.59 -8.14 3.44
N THR A 141 3.06 -8.69 4.54
CA THR A 141 3.76 -8.80 5.83
C THR A 141 5.12 -9.52 5.74
N PRO A 142 5.28 -10.65 5.03
CA PRO A 142 6.60 -11.31 4.93
C PRO A 142 7.63 -10.46 4.16
N LEU A 143 7.19 -9.70 3.16
CA LEU A 143 8.04 -8.80 2.38
C LEU A 143 8.47 -7.58 3.22
N VAL A 144 7.57 -7.04 4.05
CA VAL A 144 7.92 -5.95 4.96
C VAL A 144 8.90 -6.42 6.04
N ALA A 145 8.72 -7.63 6.58
CA ALA A 145 9.63 -8.22 7.54
C ALA A 145 11.05 -8.46 6.96
N SER A 146 11.15 -8.95 5.72
CA SER A 146 12.44 -9.13 5.05
C SER A 146 13.13 -7.81 4.76
N ASN A 147 12.38 -6.78 4.33
CA ASN A 147 12.92 -5.43 4.13
C ASN A 147 13.41 -4.79 5.44
N ILE A 148 12.68 -4.96 6.55
CA ILE A 148 13.12 -4.48 7.87
C ILE A 148 14.41 -5.20 8.31
N ALA A 149 14.50 -6.51 8.09
CA ALA A 149 15.71 -7.27 8.41
C ALA A 149 16.91 -6.81 7.56
N ALA A 150 16.71 -6.57 6.26
CA ALA A 150 17.73 -6.06 5.36
C ALA A 150 18.20 -4.65 5.77
N LEU A 151 17.27 -3.76 6.15
CA LEU A 151 17.61 -2.43 6.67
C LEU A 151 18.35 -2.50 8.01
N GLY A 152 17.99 -3.44 8.88
CA GLY A 152 18.70 -3.70 10.14
C GLY A 152 20.15 -4.15 9.92
N GLN A 153 20.38 -5.01 8.92
CA GLN A 153 21.73 -5.42 8.52
C GLN A 153 22.52 -4.24 7.93
N LEU A 154 21.89 -3.42 7.08
CA LEU A 154 22.52 -2.22 6.51
C LEU A 154 22.92 -1.21 7.60
N LYS A 155 22.05 -1.02 8.59
CA LYS A 155 22.35 -0.18 9.75
C LYS A 155 23.49 -0.75 10.59
N ALA A 156 23.53 -2.07 10.81
CA ALA A 156 24.62 -2.72 11.53
C ALA A 156 25.97 -2.58 10.79
N THR A 157 25.97 -2.66 9.46
CA THR A 157 27.19 -2.42 8.66
C THR A 157 27.65 -0.96 8.71
N VAL A 158 26.71 0.01 8.72
CA VAL A 158 27.05 1.44 8.82
C VAL A 158 27.51 1.82 10.24
N SER A 159 26.93 1.23 11.28
CA SER A 159 27.39 1.44 12.67
C SER A 159 28.66 0.67 13.01
N GLY A 160 28.98 -0.43 12.30
CA GLY A 160 30.29 -1.08 12.40
C GLY A 160 31.45 -0.19 11.90
N ASP A 161 31.17 0.75 11.00
CA ASP A 161 32.11 1.80 10.59
C ASP A 161 32.20 2.96 11.61
N GLU A 162 31.26 3.10 12.55
CA GLU A 162 31.34 4.10 13.62
C GLU A 162 32.45 3.75 14.63
N ASP A 163 32.72 2.46 14.87
CA ASP A 163 33.86 2.01 15.68
C ASP A 163 35.22 2.25 14.97
N ALA A 164 35.26 2.24 13.63
CA ALA A 164 36.43 2.68 12.87
C ALA A 164 36.59 4.21 12.88
N ASN A 165 35.51 4.96 13.11
CA ASN A 165 35.48 6.41 13.23
C ASN A 165 35.86 6.92 14.64
N ALA A 166 35.98 6.00 15.62
CA ALA A 166 36.51 6.31 16.96
C ALA A 166 37.99 6.71 16.91
N ASP A 167 38.74 6.20 15.92
CA ASP A 167 40.16 6.49 15.68
C ASP A 167 40.38 7.53 14.57
N ASN A 168 39.38 8.37 14.29
CA ASN A 168 39.49 9.41 13.28
C ASN A 168 40.12 10.69 13.87
N PRO A 169 41.41 11.00 13.57
CA PRO A 169 42.11 12.14 14.15
C PRO A 169 41.49 13.49 13.76
N ALA A 170 40.78 13.58 12.62
CA ALA A 170 40.10 14.80 12.21
C ALA A 170 38.85 15.10 13.06
N LEU A 171 38.14 14.05 13.53
CA LEU A 171 36.99 14.19 14.42
C LEU A 171 37.41 14.55 15.85
N GLU A 172 38.54 14.01 16.33
CA GLU A 172 39.11 14.43 17.62
C GLU A 172 39.55 15.90 17.61
N GLU A 173 40.23 16.35 16.54
CA GLU A 173 40.66 17.74 16.41
C GLU A 173 39.46 18.70 16.36
N TRP A 174 38.39 18.33 15.65
CA TRP A 174 37.15 19.11 15.60
C TRP A 174 36.44 19.19 16.95
N ARG A 175 36.28 18.06 17.68
CA ARG A 175 35.70 18.05 19.04
C ARG A 175 36.53 18.88 20.02
N ARG A 176 37.87 18.87 19.89
CA ARG A 176 38.78 19.68 20.72
C ARG A 176 38.66 21.18 20.43
N LYS A 177 38.32 21.56 19.19
CA LYS A 177 38.08 22.95 18.80
C LYS A 177 36.67 23.47 19.13
N HIS A 178 35.66 22.61 19.27
CA HIS A 178 34.25 23.02 19.38
C HIS A 178 33.53 22.52 20.63
N GLY A 179 34.18 21.75 21.51
CA GLY A 179 33.66 21.32 22.80
C GLY A 179 33.97 22.32 23.92
N LYS A 180 33.02 23.20 24.23
CA LYS A 180 32.85 23.88 25.51
C LYS A 180 31.37 23.97 25.85
#